data_AF-A0A447TGZ5-F1
#
_entry.id   AF-A0A447TGZ5-F1
#
_cell.length_a   1.000
_cell.length_b   1.000
_cell.length_c   1.000
_cell.angle_alpha   90.00
_cell.angle_beta   90.00
_cell.angle_gamma   90.00
#
_symmetry.space_group_name_H-M   'P 1'
#
loop_
_entity.id
_entity.type
_entity.pdbx_description
1 polymer ?
#
loop_
_entity_poly.entity_id
_entity_poly.type
_entity_poly.pdbx_seq_one_letter_code
_entity_poly.pdbx_strand_id
1 'polypeptide(L)'
;MKKEGSLLLSDYAAEIAATDVLNPNDFNPVLQGLYGEVGGIMATAKKNVRERTAYPGFKKAAEEEFGDTLWYLAAICRRLQIPLEDIFVEAANHGDFKNVGAASDITNGALAYIAVPVTETASLDATLVRLGQSAAALLGCTPARNDLIAFARAYLDAIHAAELAFSEVARGNLRKARGTFLEPQADDLIGLDFDSEFGSKNSYPGTSKSGQSTRQWQELSPMEGGIHR
;
A
#
# COMPACT_ATOMS: atom_id res chain seq x y z
N MET A 1 -16.58 8.20 9.54
CA MET A 1 -15.78 7.48 8.52
C MET A 1 -16.59 6.30 8.03
N LYS A 2 -16.87 6.20 6.73
CA LYS A 2 -17.33 4.92 6.17
C LYS A 2 -16.20 3.92 6.47
N LYS A 3 -16.49 2.80 7.12
CA LYS A 3 -15.58 1.66 7.10
C LYS A 3 -15.58 1.19 5.65
N GLU A 4 -14.53 1.50 4.90
CA GLU A 4 -14.30 0.87 3.60
C GLU A 4 -14.19 -0.64 3.87
N GLY A 5 -14.93 -1.44 3.13
CA GLY A 5 -15.12 -2.85 3.49
C GLY A 5 -13.95 -3.74 3.10
N SER A 6 -14.16 -4.89 2.49
CA SER A 6 -13.09 -5.83 2.16
C SER A 6 -12.35 -5.39 0.89
N LEU A 7 -11.02 -5.51 0.85
CA LEU A 7 -10.21 -5.35 -0.36
C LEU A 7 -9.71 -6.73 -0.79
N LEU A 8 -10.00 -7.14 -2.03
CA LEU A 8 -9.43 -8.37 -2.56
C LEU A 8 -7.95 -8.18 -2.90
N LEU A 9 -7.13 -9.18 -2.57
CA LEU A 9 -5.70 -9.16 -2.90
C LEU A 9 -5.45 -9.25 -4.41
N SER A 10 -6.35 -9.89 -5.16
CA SER A 10 -6.35 -9.88 -6.63
C SER A 10 -6.59 -8.48 -7.18
N ASP A 11 -7.57 -7.75 -6.65
CA ASP A 11 -7.85 -6.37 -7.05
C ASP A 11 -6.64 -5.47 -6.75
N TYR A 12 -6.09 -5.56 -5.53
CA TYR A 12 -4.85 -4.86 -5.17
C TYR A 12 -3.71 -5.18 -6.15
N ALA A 13 -3.47 -6.46 -6.43
CA ALA A 13 -2.37 -6.88 -7.30
C ALA A 13 -2.55 -6.40 -8.75
N ALA A 14 -3.79 -6.34 -9.24
CA ALA A 14 -4.13 -5.83 -10.56
C ALA A 14 -3.90 -4.31 -10.65
N GLU A 15 -4.37 -3.55 -9.65
CA GLU A 15 -4.24 -2.09 -9.63
C GLU A 15 -2.79 -1.63 -9.50
N ILE A 16 -2.00 -2.31 -8.66
CA ILE A 16 -0.61 -1.91 -8.40
C ILE A 16 0.33 -2.29 -9.55
N ALA A 17 -0.09 -3.20 -10.44
CA ALA A 17 0.76 -3.74 -11.51
C ALA A 17 1.34 -2.65 -12.44
N ALA A 18 0.54 -1.63 -12.77
CA ALA A 18 0.97 -0.54 -13.65
C ALA A 18 2.03 0.39 -13.03
N THR A 19 2.22 0.31 -11.70
CA THR A 19 3.23 1.11 -10.98
C THR A 19 4.59 0.42 -10.92
N ASP A 20 4.68 -0.86 -11.29
CA ASP A 20 5.93 -1.62 -11.37
C ASP A 20 6.72 -1.23 -12.62
N VAL A 21 7.48 -0.13 -12.49
CA VAL A 21 8.35 0.40 -13.55
C VAL A 21 9.72 -0.29 -13.60
N LEU A 22 9.95 -1.29 -12.74
CA LEU A 22 11.22 -2.01 -12.66
C LEU A 22 11.31 -3.10 -13.74
N ASN A 23 12.53 -3.52 -14.07
CA ASN A 23 12.75 -4.56 -15.08
C ASN A 23 12.03 -5.87 -14.69
N PRO A 24 11.14 -6.43 -15.53
CA PRO A 24 10.38 -7.64 -15.21
C PRO A 24 11.24 -8.92 -15.22
N ASN A 25 12.47 -8.86 -15.76
CA ASN A 25 13.37 -10.01 -15.82
C ASN A 25 14.47 -9.97 -14.73
N ASP A 26 14.48 -8.94 -13.88
CA ASP A 26 15.47 -8.79 -12.81
C ASP A 26 14.80 -8.86 -11.44
N PHE A 27 15.28 -9.80 -10.62
CA PHE A 27 14.83 -10.00 -9.25
C PHE A 27 15.59 -9.15 -8.24
N ASN A 28 16.84 -8.78 -8.52
CA ASN A 28 17.69 -8.16 -7.51
C ASN A 28 17.11 -6.84 -6.97
N PRO A 29 16.62 -5.89 -7.81
CA PRO A 29 16.07 -4.63 -7.31
C PRO A 29 14.84 -4.82 -6.43
N VAL A 30 13.95 -5.75 -6.78
CA VAL A 30 12.72 -5.99 -6.01
C VAL A 30 12.99 -6.72 -4.69
N LEU A 31 13.96 -7.65 -4.68
CA LEU A 31 14.35 -8.37 -3.47
C LEU A 31 15.10 -7.47 -2.49
N GLN A 32 16.01 -6.63 -2.99
CA GLN A 32 16.73 -5.65 -2.19
C GLN A 32 15.79 -4.57 -1.66
N GLY A 33 14.84 -4.12 -2.48
CA GLY A 33 13.79 -3.21 -2.06
C GLY A 33 12.95 -3.79 -0.92
N LEU A 34 12.38 -4.98 -1.11
CA LEU A 34 11.63 -5.71 -0.07
C LEU A 34 12.42 -5.82 1.24
N TYR A 35 13.69 -6.21 1.16
CA TYR A 35 14.56 -6.33 2.34
C TYR A 35 14.80 -4.97 3.01
N GLY A 36 14.95 -3.91 2.23
CA GLY A 36 15.09 -2.54 2.71
C GLY A 36 13.86 -2.06 3.48
N GLU A 37 12.67 -2.21 2.91
CA GLU A 37 11.40 -1.82 3.55
C GLU A 37 11.17 -2.60 4.86
N VAL A 38 11.50 -3.90 4.88
CA VAL A 38 11.45 -4.69 6.12
C VAL A 38 12.39 -4.14 7.18
N GLY A 39 13.59 -3.70 6.79
CA GLY A 39 14.50 -2.97 7.68
C GLY A 39 13.91 -1.66 8.20
N GLY A 40 13.16 -0.93 7.36
CA GLY A 40 12.42 0.28 7.72
C GLY A 40 11.32 0.03 8.74
N ILE A 41 10.52 -1.04 8.59
CA ILE A 41 9.53 -1.49 9.59
C ILE A 41 10.20 -1.69 10.95
N MET A 42 11.32 -2.42 10.98
CA MET A 42 12.06 -2.71 12.22
C MET A 42 12.62 -1.43 12.86
N ALA A 43 13.15 -0.51 12.04
CA ALA A 43 13.65 0.77 12.52
C ALA A 43 12.54 1.62 13.15
N THR A 44 11.36 1.63 12.53
CA THR A 44 10.17 2.33 13.01
C THR A 44 9.65 1.73 14.31
N ALA A 45 9.61 0.40 14.44
CA ALA A 45 9.23 -0.30 15.68
C ALA A 45 10.16 0.01 16.85
N LYS A 46 11.47 0.03 16.61
CA LYS A 46 12.47 0.36 17.63
C LYS A 46 12.31 1.79 18.15
N LYS A 47 11.96 2.75 17.30
CA LYS A 47 11.72 4.15 17.71
C LYS A 47 10.55 4.24 18.68
N ASN A 48 9.44 3.53 18.41
CA ASN A 48 8.27 3.51 19.30
C ASN A 48 8.62 2.99 20.71
N VAL A 49 9.32 1.84 20.79
CA VAL A 49 9.74 1.26 22.08
C VAL A 49 10.65 2.21 22.86
N ARG A 50 11.54 2.94 22.17
CA ARG A 50 12.46 3.91 22.80
C ARG A 50 11.73 5.15 23.33
N GLU A 51 10.69 5.62 22.64
CA GLU A 51 10.06 6.93 22.88
C GLU A 51 8.81 6.86 23.78
N ARG A 52 8.43 5.66 24.27
CA ARG A 52 7.37 5.40 25.26
C ARG A 52 6.14 6.32 25.10
N THR A 53 5.26 5.95 24.16
CA THR A 53 3.89 6.47 23.97
C THR A 53 3.70 7.89 23.42
N ALA A 54 4.75 8.61 23.02
CA ALA A 54 4.61 9.97 22.45
C ALA A 54 4.45 10.03 20.91
N TYR A 55 4.44 8.90 20.19
CA TYR A 55 4.46 8.90 18.72
C TYR A 55 3.22 8.24 18.08
N PRO A 56 2.12 8.99 17.86
CA PRO A 56 1.06 8.58 16.92
C PRO A 56 1.60 8.24 15.53
N GLY A 57 2.75 8.82 15.16
CA GLY A 57 3.42 8.59 13.87
C GLY A 57 3.98 7.18 13.68
N PHE A 58 4.15 6.38 14.75
CA PHE A 58 4.65 5.01 14.60
C PHE A 58 3.73 4.16 13.72
N LYS A 59 2.43 4.10 14.04
CA LYS A 59 1.49 3.22 13.33
C LYS A 59 1.40 3.61 11.86
N LYS A 60 1.36 4.92 11.57
CA LYS A 60 1.34 5.44 10.21
C LYS A 60 2.62 5.13 9.44
N ALA A 61 3.80 5.40 10.02
CA ALA A 61 5.06 5.10 9.37
C ALA A 61 5.25 3.58 9.16
N ALA A 62 4.86 2.75 10.14
CA ALA A 62 4.88 1.30 9.97
C ALA A 62 3.92 0.84 8.86
N GLU A 63 2.70 1.38 8.82
CA GLU A 63 1.71 1.09 7.77
C GLU A 63 2.26 1.42 6.37
N GLU A 64 2.95 2.55 6.20
CA GLU A 64 3.60 2.92 4.95
C GLU A 64 4.67 1.89 4.53
N GLU A 65 5.56 1.51 5.45
CA GLU A 65 6.65 0.55 5.20
C GLU A 65 6.13 -0.88 4.95
N PHE A 66 5.07 -1.30 5.66
CA PHE A 66 4.35 -2.55 5.38
C PHE A 66 3.69 -2.53 4.00
N GLY A 67 3.19 -1.37 3.59
CA GLY A 67 2.59 -1.16 2.28
C GLY A 67 3.62 -1.29 1.15
N ASP A 68 4.77 -0.63 1.29
CA ASP A 68 5.86 -0.72 0.31
C ASP A 68 6.44 -2.14 0.27
N THR A 69 6.52 -2.83 1.40
CA THR A 69 6.88 -4.26 1.46
C THR A 69 5.89 -5.13 0.66
N LEU A 70 4.57 -4.88 0.78
CA LEU A 70 3.54 -5.58 0.01
C LEU A 70 3.69 -5.32 -1.50
N TRP A 71 4.01 -4.08 -1.88
CA TRP A 71 4.27 -3.70 -3.26
C TRP A 71 5.40 -4.52 -3.87
N TYR A 72 6.52 -4.65 -3.16
CA TYR A 72 7.65 -5.46 -3.63
C TYR A 72 7.31 -6.95 -3.68
N LEU A 73 6.55 -7.49 -2.72
CA LEU A 73 6.08 -8.88 -2.77
C LEU A 73 5.20 -9.11 -4.01
N ALA A 74 4.29 -8.19 -4.32
CA ALA A 74 3.47 -8.26 -5.53
C ALA A 74 4.34 -8.22 -6.80
N ALA A 75 5.39 -7.39 -6.81
CA ALA A 75 6.36 -7.30 -7.90
C ALA A 75 7.15 -8.60 -8.12
N ILE A 76 7.55 -9.27 -7.03
CA ILE A 76 8.21 -10.59 -7.09
C ILE A 76 7.24 -11.66 -7.61
N CYS A 77 6.00 -11.68 -7.11
CA CYS A 77 4.96 -12.62 -7.55
C CYS A 77 4.66 -12.48 -9.05
N ARG A 78 4.57 -11.24 -9.57
CA ARG A 78 4.42 -10.97 -11.02
C ARG A 78 5.58 -11.56 -11.84
N ARG A 79 6.82 -11.38 -11.40
CA ARG A 79 8.01 -11.92 -12.11
C ARG A 79 7.99 -13.44 -12.15
N LEU A 80 7.43 -14.09 -11.12
CA LEU A 80 7.28 -15.54 -11.03
C LEU A 80 5.99 -16.07 -11.67
N GLN A 81 5.10 -15.19 -12.14
CA GLN A 81 3.77 -15.57 -12.64
C GLN A 81 2.93 -16.34 -11.60
N ILE A 82 3.07 -15.97 -10.33
CA ILE A 82 2.29 -16.53 -9.22
C ILE A 82 1.28 -15.47 -8.77
N PRO A 83 -0.02 -15.77 -8.65
CA PRO A 83 -0.99 -14.84 -8.08
C PRO A 83 -0.62 -14.49 -6.63
N LEU A 84 -0.62 -13.20 -6.29
CA LEU A 84 -0.33 -12.74 -4.92
C LEU A 84 -1.33 -13.32 -3.91
N GLU A 85 -2.59 -13.43 -4.31
CA GLU A 85 -3.66 -14.00 -3.47
C GLU A 85 -3.38 -15.45 -3.07
N ASP A 86 -2.83 -16.27 -3.97
CA ASP A 86 -2.50 -17.67 -3.68
C ASP A 86 -1.44 -17.79 -2.58
N ILE A 87 -0.43 -16.91 -2.61
CA ILE A 87 0.63 -16.88 -1.59
C ILE A 87 0.03 -16.57 -0.21
N PHE A 88 -0.86 -15.58 -0.12
CA PHE A 88 -1.48 -15.21 1.16
C PHE A 88 -2.50 -16.23 1.65
N VAL A 89 -3.29 -16.83 0.74
CA VAL A 89 -4.23 -17.91 1.08
C VAL A 89 -3.47 -19.09 1.69
N GLU A 90 -2.36 -19.51 1.08
CA GLU A 90 -1.55 -20.60 1.64
C GLU A 90 -0.78 -20.20 2.89
N ALA A 91 -0.29 -18.95 2.95
CA ALA A 91 0.34 -18.43 4.15
C ALA A 91 -0.61 -18.46 5.35
N ALA A 92 -1.91 -18.22 5.14
CA ALA A 92 -2.94 -18.21 6.16
C ALA A 92 -3.62 -19.58 6.39
N ASN A 93 -3.47 -20.55 5.47
CA ASN A 93 -4.11 -21.87 5.57
C ASN A 93 -3.18 -22.91 6.22
N HIS A 94 -2.93 -22.77 7.51
CA HIS A 94 -2.16 -23.73 8.32
C HIS A 94 -2.64 -23.78 9.78
N GLY A 95 -2.08 -24.69 10.56
CA GLY A 95 -2.50 -24.95 11.94
C GLY A 95 -2.43 -23.77 12.92
N ASP A 96 -1.77 -22.65 12.57
CA ASP A 96 -1.69 -21.49 13.46
C ASP A 96 -2.79 -20.44 13.17
N PHE A 97 -3.67 -20.69 12.19
CA PHE A 97 -4.85 -19.88 11.93
C PHE A 97 -6.13 -20.72 11.98
N LYS A 98 -7.21 -20.09 12.43
CA LYS A 98 -8.58 -20.59 12.29
C LYS A 98 -9.34 -19.71 11.31
N ASN A 99 -10.19 -20.32 10.50
CA ASN A 99 -11.10 -19.59 9.63
C ASN A 99 -12.38 -19.22 10.39
N VAL A 100 -12.70 -17.93 10.41
CA VAL A 100 -13.94 -17.39 10.97
C VAL A 100 -14.76 -16.78 9.84
N GLY A 101 -16.05 -17.11 9.76
CA GLY A 101 -16.95 -16.53 8.76
C GLY A 101 -17.30 -15.08 9.10
N ALA A 102 -17.34 -14.22 8.09
CA ALA A 102 -17.79 -12.84 8.18
C ALA A 102 -18.75 -12.50 7.04
N ALA A 103 -19.75 -11.66 7.34
CA ALA A 103 -20.61 -11.10 6.31
C ALA A 103 -19.76 -10.21 5.39
N SER A 104 -19.72 -10.56 4.11
CA SER A 104 -18.93 -9.82 3.13
C SER A 104 -19.74 -8.69 2.52
N ASP A 105 -19.03 -7.65 2.10
CA ASP A 105 -19.50 -6.49 1.39
C ASP A 105 -19.30 -6.60 -0.14
N ILE A 106 -18.80 -7.73 -0.62
CA ILE A 106 -18.57 -8.01 -2.05
C ILE A 106 -19.85 -8.62 -2.65
N THR A 107 -20.46 -7.96 -3.62
CA THR A 107 -21.76 -8.36 -4.22
C THR A 107 -21.79 -9.81 -4.72
N ASN A 108 -20.66 -10.31 -5.25
CA ASN A 108 -20.55 -11.68 -5.78
C ASN A 108 -20.05 -12.71 -4.76
N GLY A 109 -19.78 -12.32 -3.51
CA GLY A 109 -19.29 -13.22 -2.47
C GLY A 109 -19.99 -12.91 -1.15
N ALA A 110 -21.09 -13.59 -0.84
CA ALA A 110 -21.90 -13.28 0.35
C ALA A 110 -21.22 -13.58 1.70
N LEU A 111 -20.23 -14.48 1.73
CA LEU A 111 -19.51 -14.90 2.93
C LEU A 111 -18.00 -14.78 2.70
N ALA A 112 -17.32 -14.06 3.58
CA ALA A 112 -15.86 -14.02 3.65
C ALA A 112 -15.34 -14.97 4.75
N TYR A 113 -14.15 -15.52 4.53
CA TYR A 113 -13.41 -16.23 5.57
C TYR A 113 -12.25 -15.36 6.03
N ILE A 114 -12.23 -15.05 7.32
CA ILE A 114 -11.15 -14.34 7.98
C ILE A 114 -10.24 -15.37 8.64
N ALA A 115 -8.99 -15.42 8.22
CA ALA A 115 -7.96 -16.17 8.92
C ALA A 115 -7.56 -15.40 10.20
N VAL A 116 -7.80 -16.01 11.35
CA VAL A 116 -7.50 -15.45 12.67
C VAL A 116 -6.43 -16.30 13.34
N PRO A 117 -5.32 -15.73 13.84
CA PRO A 117 -4.33 -16.49 14.60
C PRO A 117 -4.95 -17.24 15.79
N VAL A 118 -4.56 -18.49 16.03
CA VAL A 118 -5.07 -19.29 17.17
C VAL A 118 -4.17 -19.27 18.40
N THR A 119 -2.89 -18.95 18.23
CA THR A 119 -1.90 -18.86 19.30
C THR A 119 -1.83 -17.44 19.87
N GLU A 120 -1.33 -17.31 21.10
CA GLU A 120 -1.00 -15.99 21.63
C GLU A 120 0.00 -15.29 20.71
N THR A 121 -0.28 -14.03 20.40
CA THR A 121 0.58 -13.20 19.55
C THR A 121 1.98 -13.18 20.15
N ALA A 122 2.96 -13.71 19.42
CA ALA A 122 4.36 -13.52 19.76
C ALA A 122 4.65 -12.02 19.89
N SER A 123 5.60 -11.62 20.74
CA SER A 123 5.94 -10.21 20.90
C SER A 123 6.28 -9.57 19.55
N LEU A 124 5.97 -8.27 19.40
CA LEU A 124 6.27 -7.50 18.20
C LEU A 124 7.73 -7.69 17.75
N ASP A 125 8.67 -7.65 18.69
CA ASP A 125 10.08 -7.86 18.39
C ASP A 125 10.35 -9.26 17.79
N ALA A 126 9.74 -10.30 18.34
CA ALA A 126 9.91 -11.67 17.85
C ALA A 126 9.31 -11.85 16.45
N THR A 127 8.15 -11.25 16.17
CA THR A 127 7.55 -11.29 14.82
C THR A 127 8.39 -10.54 13.81
N LEU A 128 8.94 -9.38 14.18
CA LEU A 128 9.78 -8.57 13.30
C LEU A 128 11.12 -9.24 12.98
N VAL A 129 11.72 -9.94 13.94
CA VAL A 129 12.92 -10.76 13.69
C VAL A 129 12.62 -11.88 12.68
N ARG A 130 11.49 -12.59 12.83
CA ARG A 130 11.09 -13.62 11.86
C ARG A 130 10.83 -13.03 10.48
N LEU A 131 10.18 -11.87 10.40
CA LEU A 131 9.98 -11.16 9.14
C LEU A 131 11.32 -10.84 8.47
N GLY A 132 12.27 -10.24 9.20
CA GLY A 132 13.62 -9.96 8.69
C GLY A 132 14.38 -11.20 8.22
N GLN A 133 14.29 -12.32 8.96
CA GLN A 133 14.89 -13.59 8.56
C GLN A 133 14.29 -14.14 7.26
N SER A 134 12.95 -14.10 7.14
CA SER A 134 12.27 -14.55 5.93
C SER A 134 12.58 -13.65 4.72
N ALA A 135 12.70 -12.33 4.93
CA ALA A 135 13.13 -11.39 3.90
C ALA A 135 14.56 -11.67 3.43
N ALA A 136 15.48 -11.92 4.36
CA ALA A 136 16.87 -12.26 4.06
C ALA A 136 16.98 -13.55 3.23
N ALA A 137 16.13 -14.54 3.52
CA ALA A 137 16.12 -15.82 2.82
C ALA A 137 15.72 -15.69 1.34
N LEU A 138 15.03 -14.61 0.95
CA LEU A 138 14.68 -14.34 -0.45
C LEU A 138 15.87 -13.77 -1.26
N LEU A 139 16.93 -13.28 -0.61
CA LEU A 139 18.05 -12.63 -1.30
C LEU A 139 18.98 -13.65 -2.00
N GLY A 140 19.54 -13.25 -3.15
CA GLY A 140 20.67 -13.92 -3.78
C GLY A 140 20.33 -15.04 -4.78
N CYS A 141 19.05 -15.42 -4.91
CA CYS A 141 18.57 -16.34 -5.93
C CYS A 141 17.13 -16.03 -6.32
N THR A 142 16.62 -16.70 -7.37
CA THR A 142 15.19 -16.69 -7.67
C THR A 142 14.42 -17.36 -6.53
N PRO A 143 13.49 -16.66 -5.86
CA PRO A 143 12.79 -17.22 -4.71
C PRO A 143 11.94 -18.44 -5.08
N ALA A 144 11.94 -19.47 -4.24
CA ALA A 144 10.98 -20.55 -4.37
C ALA A 144 9.62 -20.14 -3.79
N ARG A 145 8.55 -20.78 -4.26
CA ARG A 145 7.19 -20.52 -3.77
C ARG A 145 7.05 -20.69 -2.25
N ASN A 146 7.73 -21.68 -1.68
CA ASN A 146 7.72 -21.92 -0.23
C ASN A 146 8.36 -20.78 0.56
N ASP A 147 9.38 -20.12 0.00
CA ASP A 147 10.03 -18.97 0.65
C ASP A 147 9.08 -17.76 0.66
N LEU A 148 8.31 -17.56 -0.42
CA LEU A 148 7.27 -16.52 -0.48
C LEU A 148 6.15 -16.77 0.53
N ILE A 149 5.71 -18.02 0.67
CA ILE A 149 4.69 -18.41 1.67
C ILE A 149 5.21 -18.16 3.09
N ALA A 150 6.46 -18.55 3.37
CA ALA A 150 7.09 -18.31 4.66
C ALA A 150 7.21 -16.81 4.98
N PHE A 151 7.60 -16.01 3.98
CA PHE A 151 7.64 -14.55 4.09
C PHE A 151 6.24 -13.96 4.34
N ALA A 152 5.24 -14.32 3.53
CA ALA A 152 3.88 -13.81 3.67
C ALA A 152 3.26 -14.17 5.03
N ARG A 153 3.61 -15.33 5.59
CA ARG A 153 3.20 -15.71 6.95
C ARG A 153 3.83 -14.82 8.02
N ALA A 154 5.15 -14.63 7.95
CA ALA A 154 5.84 -13.73 8.86
C ALA A 154 5.34 -12.28 8.74
N TYR A 155 4.93 -11.88 7.55
CA TYR A 155 4.31 -10.59 7.27
C TYR A 155 2.94 -10.44 7.94
N LEU A 156 2.05 -11.45 7.83
CA LEU A 156 0.75 -11.46 8.51
C LEU A 156 0.90 -11.44 10.04
N ASP A 157 1.83 -12.24 10.59
CA ASP A 157 2.17 -12.23 12.02
C ASP A 157 2.61 -10.84 12.48
N ALA A 158 3.48 -10.18 11.70
CA ALA A 158 4.02 -8.87 12.04
C ALA A 158 2.97 -7.75 11.95
N ILE A 159 2.08 -7.77 10.95
CA ILE A 159 0.93 -6.86 10.86
C ILE A 159 0.04 -7.00 12.10
N HIS A 160 -0.26 -8.26 12.47
CA HIS A 160 -1.11 -8.54 13.62
C HIS A 160 -0.47 -8.04 14.93
N ALA A 161 0.82 -8.32 15.15
CA ALA A 161 1.56 -7.87 16.33
C ALA A 161 1.76 -6.34 16.37
N ALA A 162 1.78 -5.67 15.21
CA ALA A 162 1.81 -4.21 15.11
C ALA A 162 0.43 -3.55 15.30
N GLU A 163 -0.63 -4.35 15.47
CA GLU A 163 -2.03 -3.90 15.57
C GLU A 163 -2.47 -3.04 14.36
N LEU A 164 -2.05 -3.43 13.16
CA LEU A 164 -2.43 -2.80 11.91
C LEU A 164 -3.52 -3.60 11.22
N ALA A 165 -4.44 -2.91 10.53
CA ALA A 165 -5.39 -3.55 9.65
C ALA A 165 -4.77 -3.75 8.27
N PHE A 166 -4.70 -5.01 7.80
CA PHE A 166 -4.06 -5.31 6.50
C PHE A 166 -4.74 -4.58 5.33
N SER A 167 -6.06 -4.37 5.40
CA SER A 167 -6.80 -3.60 4.41
C SER A 167 -6.33 -2.13 4.32
N GLU A 168 -5.99 -1.51 5.45
CA GLU A 168 -5.52 -0.12 5.47
C GLU A 168 -4.09 -0.01 4.93
N VAL A 169 -3.23 -0.98 5.27
CA VAL A 169 -1.88 -1.11 4.68
C VAL A 169 -1.96 -1.18 3.15
N ALA A 170 -2.79 -2.07 2.62
CA ALA A 170 -2.94 -2.25 1.17
C ALA A 170 -3.52 -1.00 0.48
N ARG A 171 -4.56 -0.38 1.06
CA ARG A 171 -5.15 0.87 0.53
C ARG A 171 -4.19 2.06 0.60
N GLY A 172 -3.49 2.20 1.71
CA GLY A 172 -2.48 3.24 1.90
C GLY A 172 -1.42 3.15 0.81
N ASN A 173 -0.93 1.95 0.54
CA ASN A 173 0.01 1.71 -0.55
C ASN A 173 -0.60 1.98 -1.93
N LEU A 174 -1.83 1.52 -2.23
CA LEU A 174 -2.50 1.82 -3.51
C LEU A 174 -2.56 3.33 -3.77
N ARG A 175 -3.07 4.10 -2.81
CA ARG A 175 -3.17 5.57 -2.93
C ARG A 175 -1.81 6.20 -3.18
N LYS A 176 -0.79 5.81 -2.40
CA LYS A 176 0.58 6.34 -2.52
C LYS A 176 1.21 6.02 -3.87
N ALA A 177 1.18 4.75 -4.27
CA ALA A 177 1.83 4.29 -5.50
C ALA A 177 1.14 4.83 -6.74
N ARG A 178 -0.20 4.80 -6.79
CA ARG A 178 -0.97 5.38 -7.90
C ARG A 178 -0.71 6.88 -8.01
N GLY A 179 -0.76 7.62 -6.90
CA GLY A 179 -0.47 9.07 -6.89
C GLY A 179 0.97 9.43 -7.26
N THR A 180 1.90 8.48 -7.19
CA THR A 180 3.31 8.69 -7.57
C THR A 180 3.55 8.42 -9.07
N PHE A 181 2.86 7.43 -9.64
CA PHE A 181 3.21 6.87 -10.96
C PHE A 181 2.11 6.98 -12.03
N LEU A 182 0.86 7.24 -11.65
CA LEU A 182 -0.29 7.27 -12.55
C LEU A 182 -0.98 8.65 -12.53
N GLU A 183 -1.64 8.98 -13.63
CA GLU A 183 -2.56 10.11 -13.68
C GLU A 183 -3.73 9.88 -12.70
N PRO A 184 -4.05 10.85 -11.81
CA PRO A 184 -5.10 10.69 -10.80
C PRO A 184 -6.47 10.42 -11.43
N GLN A 185 -7.18 9.41 -10.93
CA GLN A 185 -8.59 9.18 -11.26
C GLN A 185 -9.51 9.92 -10.28
N ALA A 186 -10.79 10.07 -10.62
CA ALA A 186 -11.75 10.77 -9.78
C ALA A 186 -11.84 10.20 -8.35
N ASP A 187 -11.68 8.88 -8.21
CA ASP A 187 -11.70 8.20 -6.91
C ASP A 187 -10.43 8.47 -6.07
N ASP A 188 -9.28 8.71 -6.71
CA ASP A 188 -8.02 9.07 -6.03
C ASP A 188 -8.09 10.48 -5.40
N LEU A 189 -9.04 11.30 -5.84
CA LEU A 189 -9.23 12.69 -5.40
C LEU A 189 -10.27 12.83 -4.25
N ILE A 190 -10.98 11.75 -3.90
CA ILE A 190 -12.00 11.78 -2.85
C ILE A 190 -11.35 12.06 -1.50
N GLY A 191 -11.76 13.15 -0.84
CA GLY A 191 -11.25 13.56 0.47
C GLY A 191 -9.96 14.39 0.42
N LEU A 192 -9.37 14.60 -0.77
CA LEU A 192 -8.31 15.58 -1.00
C LEU A 192 -8.94 16.97 -1.26
N ASP A 193 -9.54 17.55 -0.23
CA ASP A 193 -9.85 18.98 -0.26
C ASP A 193 -8.69 19.75 0.37
N PHE A 194 -7.75 20.18 -0.48
CA PHE A 194 -6.59 20.98 -0.10
C PHE A 194 -6.96 22.25 0.67
N ASP A 195 -8.17 22.79 0.45
CA ASP A 195 -8.64 24.02 1.09
C ASP A 195 -9.53 23.75 2.31
N SER A 196 -9.91 22.51 2.60
CA SER A 196 -10.81 22.19 3.74
C SER A 196 -10.21 22.50 5.11
N GLU A 197 -8.89 22.40 5.24
CA GLU A 197 -8.15 22.68 6.48
C GLU A 197 -7.69 24.15 6.59
N PHE A 198 -7.71 24.90 5.48
CA PHE A 198 -7.34 26.30 5.45
C PHE A 198 -8.61 27.16 5.47
N GLY A 199 -8.83 27.87 6.58
CA GLY A 199 -9.95 28.83 6.68
C GLY A 199 -9.97 29.79 5.47
N SER A 200 -11.16 30.28 5.12
CA SER A 200 -11.51 30.97 3.85
C SER A 200 -10.63 32.15 3.39
N LYS A 201 -9.62 32.54 4.17
CA LYS A 201 -8.62 33.55 3.83
C LYS A 201 -7.35 32.98 3.18
N ASN A 202 -7.08 31.68 3.32
CA ASN A 202 -5.87 31.03 2.81
C ASN A 202 -6.13 30.02 1.69
N SER A 203 -7.38 29.87 1.24
CA SER A 203 -7.69 29.08 0.05
C SER A 203 -7.14 29.77 -1.20
N TYR A 204 -6.57 29.00 -2.13
CA TYR A 204 -6.07 29.56 -3.39
C TYR A 204 -7.21 30.27 -4.14
N PRO A 205 -6.98 31.47 -4.73
CA PRO A 205 -8.03 32.18 -5.45
C PRO A 205 -8.33 31.43 -6.77
N GLY A 206 -9.29 30.51 -6.73
CA GLY A 206 -9.73 29.78 -7.92
C GLY A 206 -10.76 28.67 -7.72
N THR A 207 -10.94 28.15 -6.50
CA THR A 207 -11.81 26.98 -6.24
C THR A 207 -13.09 27.39 -5.51
N SER A 208 -13.84 28.33 -6.09
CA SER A 208 -15.21 28.61 -5.65
C SER A 208 -16.20 28.24 -6.74
N LYS A 209 -16.92 27.15 -6.48
CA LYS A 209 -18.24 26.75 -7.01
C LYS A 209 -18.78 27.58 -8.18
N SER A 210 -18.77 26.99 -9.38
CA SER A 210 -19.91 26.85 -10.30
C SER A 210 -19.39 26.64 -11.72
N GLY A 211 -19.93 25.64 -12.42
CA GLY A 211 -19.66 25.46 -13.83
C GLY A 211 -20.17 26.66 -14.60
N GLN A 212 -19.27 27.52 -15.07
CA GLN A 212 -19.38 28.43 -16.21
C GLN A 212 -18.18 29.40 -16.17
N SER A 213 -17.03 28.99 -16.69
CA SER A 213 -16.01 29.95 -17.17
C SER A 213 -14.91 29.25 -17.97
N THR A 214 -15.28 28.72 -19.13
CA THR A 214 -14.32 28.38 -20.20
C THR A 214 -14.67 29.21 -21.44
N ARG A 215 -14.70 30.54 -21.28
CA ARG A 215 -14.77 31.50 -22.39
C ARG A 215 -14.16 32.84 -21.99
N GLN A 216 -12.85 32.88 -21.74
CA GLN A 216 -12.17 34.19 -21.68
C GLN A 216 -10.66 34.17 -21.96
N TRP A 217 -10.18 33.20 -22.76
CA TRP A 217 -8.78 33.16 -23.20
C TRP A 217 -8.59 33.24 -24.72
N GLN A 218 -9.59 33.74 -25.47
CA GLN A 218 -9.53 33.84 -26.93
C GLN A 218 -9.62 35.26 -27.52
N GLU A 219 -9.54 36.32 -26.73
CA GLU A 219 -9.63 37.69 -27.26
C GLU A 219 -8.48 38.59 -26.80
N LEU A 220 -7.22 38.23 -27.13
CA LEU A 220 -6.11 39.21 -27.20
C LEU A 220 -5.08 38.82 -28.27
N SER A 221 -5.49 38.87 -29.54
CA SER A 221 -4.67 39.17 -30.73
C SER A 221 -5.64 39.32 -31.91
N PRO A 222 -5.54 40.35 -32.77
CA PRO A 222 -4.30 40.69 -33.49
C PRO A 222 -4.07 42.20 -33.66
N MET A 223 -2.87 42.60 -34.10
CA MET A 223 -2.69 43.68 -35.08
C MET A 223 -1.28 43.60 -35.67
N GLU A 224 -1.23 43.20 -36.94
CA GLU A 224 -0.10 43.42 -37.85
C GLU A 224 0.16 44.93 -38.04
N GLY A 225 1.41 45.30 -38.31
CA GLY A 225 1.79 46.66 -38.70
C GLY A 225 3.27 46.76 -39.04
N GLY A 226 3.58 46.92 -40.32
CA GLY A 226 4.91 46.77 -40.90
C GLY A 226 5.89 47.94 -40.70
N ILE A 227 7.17 47.59 -40.91
CA ILE A 227 8.25 48.28 -41.65
C ILE A 227 8.38 49.81 -41.50
N HIS A 228 9.54 50.28 -41.03
CA HIS A 228 10.38 51.23 -41.79
C HIS A 228 11.83 51.34 -41.28
N ARG A 229 12.74 51.06 -42.22
CA ARG A 229 14.13 51.51 -42.46
C ARG A 229 15.16 51.47 -41.33
#